data_AF-A0A2H1X1F0-F1
#
_entry.id   AF-A0A2H1X1F0-F1
#
_cell.length_a   1.000
_cell.length_b   1.000
_cell.length_c   1.000
_cell.angle_alpha   90.00
_cell.angle_beta   90.00
_cell.angle_gamma   90.00
#
_symmetry.space_group_name_H-M   'P 1'
#
loop_
_entity.id
_entity.type
_entity.pdbx_description
1 polymer ?
#
loop_
_entity_poly.entity_id
_entity_poly.type
_entity_poly.pdbx_seq_one_letter_code
_entity_poly.pdbx_strand_id
1 'polypeptide(L)'
;VDTCVETLCKYLENIVTQPEEEKFQKIRMSNRVFTERVQPIEGSMELLLAAGFEQKKVRNADGVEEDFLVFQKDNVPSVESLVTLIDALRTAEPIQLELDRNLQVLLPSQAANKVQLPPSFYALSPEEIKREQQLRQEAIEKSQMLRTKAMREKDEIREMRKYKFAIIRVRFPDGILLQGTFSVYERYNDIHEFVQENLEHDLPFVLSMPTGHKVTLEEDANKTLIDLRLVPATILTFAWHSSVAEQIHNSPNKDVFLKPEVMVLVQEV
;
A
#
# COMPACT_ATOMS: atom_id res chain seq x y z
N VAL A 1 7.46 7.43 -17.11
CA VAL A 1 6.70 6.42 -17.88
C VAL A 1 6.13 7.07 -19.13
N ASP A 2 5.43 8.20 -19.01
CA ASP A 2 4.82 8.94 -20.14
C ASP A 2 5.80 9.22 -21.29
N THR A 3 7.01 9.71 -20.99
CA THR A 3 8.05 9.99 -22.00
C THR A 3 8.55 8.75 -22.73
N CYS A 4 8.49 7.58 -22.10
CA CYS A 4 8.79 6.29 -22.74
C CYS A 4 7.65 5.87 -23.65
N VAL A 5 6.41 5.96 -23.16
CA VAL A 5 5.20 5.65 -23.94
C VAL A 5 5.17 6.51 -25.21
N GLU A 6 5.42 7.82 -25.12
CA GLU A 6 5.53 8.69 -26.28
C GLU A 6 6.62 8.24 -27.28
N THR A 7 7.76 7.78 -26.77
CA THR A 7 8.88 7.35 -27.61
C THR A 7 8.58 6.02 -28.31
N LEU A 8 7.96 5.07 -27.59
CA LEU A 8 7.51 3.79 -28.13
C LEU A 8 6.40 3.99 -29.18
N CYS A 9 5.39 4.80 -28.88
CA CYS A 9 4.34 5.16 -29.83
C CYS A 9 4.93 5.75 -31.11
N LYS A 10 5.91 6.66 -31.03
CA LYS A 10 6.59 7.20 -32.21
C LYS A 10 7.33 6.13 -33.02
N TYR A 11 8.01 5.19 -32.38
CA TYR A 11 8.68 4.10 -33.11
C TYR A 11 7.67 3.24 -33.88
N LEU A 12 6.56 2.87 -33.24
CA LEU A 12 5.51 2.07 -33.88
C LEU A 12 4.77 2.87 -34.97
N GLU A 13 4.44 4.14 -34.74
CA GLU A 13 3.80 5.03 -35.71
C GLU A 13 4.64 5.25 -36.95
N ASN A 14 5.96 5.42 -36.80
CA ASN A 14 6.87 5.56 -37.94
C ASN A 14 6.88 4.30 -38.81
N ILE A 15 6.77 3.12 -38.21
CA ILE A 15 6.68 1.85 -38.95
C ILE A 15 5.32 1.68 -39.62
N VAL A 16 4.23 2.06 -38.94
CA VAL A 16 2.87 1.99 -39.51
C VAL A 16 2.70 2.96 -40.68
N THR A 17 3.25 4.18 -40.57
CA THR A 17 3.13 5.22 -41.60
C THR A 17 4.09 5.00 -42.77
N GLN A 18 5.30 4.51 -42.51
CA GLN A 18 6.36 4.32 -43.51
C GLN A 18 7.00 2.92 -43.40
N PRO A 19 6.26 1.85 -43.74
CA PRO A 19 6.68 0.47 -43.52
C PRO A 19 7.83 0.01 -44.44
N GLU A 20 8.16 0.73 -45.50
CA GLU A 20 9.25 0.39 -46.42
C GLU A 20 10.57 1.08 -46.08
N GLU A 21 10.57 2.03 -45.15
CA GLU A 21 11.76 2.82 -44.87
C GLU A 21 12.66 2.15 -43.83
N GLU A 22 13.80 1.61 -44.27
CA GLU A 22 14.73 0.85 -43.43
C GLU A 22 15.23 1.62 -42.19
N LYS A 23 15.27 2.96 -42.26
CA LYS A 23 15.72 3.79 -41.15
C LYS A 23 14.79 3.70 -39.92
N PHE A 24 13.51 3.41 -40.13
CA PHE A 24 12.52 3.25 -39.06
C PHE A 24 12.38 1.79 -38.60
N GLN A 25 12.87 0.84 -39.40
CA GLN A 25 12.91 -0.57 -39.06
C GLN A 25 14.11 -0.93 -38.17
N LYS A 26 15.02 0.01 -37.87
CA LYS A 26 16.24 -0.24 -37.09
C LYS A 26 16.35 0.77 -35.97
N ILE A 27 16.39 0.30 -34.72
CA ILE A 27 16.61 1.13 -33.53
C ILE A 27 17.94 0.73 -32.91
N ARG A 28 18.86 1.69 -32.81
CA ARG A 28 20.16 1.50 -32.16
C ARG A 28 19.99 1.52 -30.64
N MET A 29 20.37 0.46 -29.94
CA MET A 29 20.18 0.38 -28.48
C MET A 29 21.10 1.33 -27.70
N SER A 30 22.24 1.73 -28.28
CA SER A 30 23.13 2.76 -27.71
C SER A 30 22.64 4.20 -27.94
N ASN A 31 21.49 4.38 -28.62
CA ASN A 31 20.93 5.71 -28.80
C ASN A 31 20.51 6.28 -27.45
N ARG A 32 20.95 7.51 -27.16
CA ARG A 32 20.66 8.21 -25.91
C ARG A 32 19.16 8.25 -25.56
N VAL A 33 18.29 8.44 -26.56
CA VAL A 33 16.83 8.46 -26.35
C VAL A 33 16.33 7.09 -25.90
N PHE A 34 16.85 6.02 -26.49
CA PHE A 34 16.49 4.66 -26.12
C PHE A 34 17.03 4.29 -24.73
N THR A 35 18.31 4.54 -24.47
CA THR A 35 18.97 4.22 -23.19
C THR A 35 18.41 5.01 -22.01
N GLU A 36 18.07 6.29 -22.20
CA GLU A 36 17.54 7.11 -21.10
C GLU A 36 16.03 6.92 -20.88
N ARG A 37 15.25 6.68 -21.95
CA ARG A 37 13.78 6.70 -21.86
C ARG A 37 13.13 5.33 -21.90
N VAL A 38 13.67 4.41 -22.71
CA VAL A 38 13.02 3.11 -23.00
C VAL A 38 13.65 1.99 -22.17
N GLN A 39 14.98 1.87 -22.22
CA GLN A 39 15.73 0.81 -21.54
C GLN A 39 15.51 0.68 -20.02
N PRO A 40 15.35 1.76 -19.22
CA PRO A 40 15.19 1.62 -17.77
C PRO A 40 13.76 1.23 -17.36
N ILE A 41 12.80 1.22 -18.29
CA ILE A 41 11.42 0.87 -18.00
C ILE A 41 11.22 -0.62 -18.20
N GLU A 42 10.72 -1.28 -17.16
CA GLU A 42 10.39 -2.70 -17.16
C GLU A 42 9.24 -2.99 -18.14
N GLY A 43 9.33 -4.09 -18.89
CA GLY A 43 8.36 -4.46 -19.93
C GLY A 43 8.49 -3.73 -21.28
N SER A 44 9.33 -2.69 -21.39
CA SER A 44 9.50 -1.94 -22.66
C SER A 44 10.12 -2.79 -23.78
N MET A 45 11.07 -3.66 -23.42
CA MET A 45 11.73 -4.58 -24.35
C MET A 45 10.77 -5.68 -24.81
N GLU A 46 9.96 -6.23 -23.91
CA GLU A 46 8.97 -7.28 -24.22
C GLU A 46 7.92 -6.76 -25.19
N LEU A 47 7.50 -5.51 -25.02
CA LEU A 47 6.59 -4.84 -25.96
C LEU A 47 7.20 -4.68 -27.35
N LEU A 48 8.48 -4.29 -27.44
CA LEU A 48 9.16 -4.18 -28.74
C LEU A 48 9.32 -5.55 -29.41
N LEU A 49 9.65 -6.58 -28.66
CA LEU A 49 9.71 -7.96 -29.18
C LEU A 49 8.32 -8.42 -29.67
N ALA A 50 7.26 -8.15 -28.91
CA ALA A 50 5.87 -8.46 -29.29
C ALA A 50 5.40 -7.65 -30.51
N ALA A 51 5.90 -6.43 -30.68
CA ALA A 51 5.69 -5.61 -31.87
C ALA A 51 6.49 -6.10 -33.09
N GLY A 52 7.27 -7.17 -32.98
CA GLY A 52 8.01 -7.78 -34.10
C GLY A 52 9.44 -7.25 -34.29
N PHE A 53 9.99 -6.53 -33.29
CA PHE A 53 11.43 -6.26 -33.27
C PHE A 53 12.21 -7.48 -32.79
N GLU A 54 13.39 -7.68 -33.34
CA GLU A 54 14.33 -8.71 -32.92
C GLU A 54 15.67 -8.06 -32.59
N GLN A 55 16.29 -8.45 -31.47
CA GLN A 55 17.62 -7.98 -31.11
C GLN A 55 18.67 -8.68 -31.97
N LYS A 56 19.44 -7.90 -32.74
CA LYS A 56 20.56 -8.37 -33.55
C LYS A 56 21.83 -7.59 -33.25
N LYS A 57 22.94 -8.31 -33.17
CA LYS A 57 24.28 -7.71 -33.13
C LYS A 57 24.70 -7.40 -34.56
N VAL A 58 24.83 -6.12 -34.86
CA VAL A 58 25.30 -5.63 -36.16
C VAL A 58 26.72 -5.10 -35.97
N ARG A 59 27.64 -5.51 -36.85
CA ARG A 59 28.99 -4.93 -36.88
C ARG A 59 28.93 -3.61 -37.64
N ASN A 60 29.26 -2.52 -36.95
CA ASN A 60 29.45 -1.22 -37.61
C ASN A 60 30.72 -1.23 -38.48
N ALA A 61 30.83 -0.23 -39.36
CA ALA A 61 31.98 -0.05 -40.25
C ALA A 61 33.35 0.00 -39.54
N ASP A 62 33.38 0.35 -38.24
CA ASP A 62 34.58 0.40 -37.39
C ASP A 62 34.90 -0.94 -36.68
N GLY A 63 34.18 -2.03 -36.97
CA GLY A 63 34.43 -3.35 -36.40
C GLY A 63 33.91 -3.55 -34.96
N VAL A 64 33.22 -2.56 -34.40
CA VAL A 64 32.54 -2.66 -33.09
C VAL A 64 31.19 -3.34 -33.28
N GLU A 65 30.93 -4.36 -32.45
CA GLU A 65 29.63 -5.04 -32.39
C GLU A 65 28.66 -4.19 -31.55
N GLU A 66 27.54 -3.78 -32.15
CA GLU A 66 26.49 -3.04 -31.46
C GLU A 66 25.14 -3.75 -31.55
N ASP A 67 24.37 -3.65 -30.47
CA ASP A 67 23.01 -4.19 -30.41
C ASP A 67 22.01 -3.23 -31.09
N PHE A 68 21.28 -3.77 -32.06
CA PHE A 68 20.18 -3.10 -32.75
C PHE A 68 18.90 -3.91 -32.60
N LEU A 69 17.77 -3.22 -32.46
CA LEU A 69 16.45 -3.79 -32.61
C LEU A 69 16.02 -3.63 -34.07
N VAL A 70 15.84 -4.74 -34.76
CA VAL A 70 15.45 -4.76 -36.17
C VAL A 70 14.02 -5.27 -36.29
N PHE A 71 13.15 -4.47 -36.88
CA PHE A 71 11.77 -4.84 -37.16
C PHE A 71 11.73 -5.85 -38.32
N GLN A 72 11.08 -6.99 -38.08
CA GLN A 72 10.84 -8.00 -39.11
C GLN A 72 9.35 -8.07 -39.43
N LYS A 73 9.00 -7.80 -40.69
CA LYS A 73 7.61 -7.89 -41.17
C LYS A 73 7.03 -9.30 -41.01
N ASP A 74 7.86 -10.34 -41.06
CA ASP A 74 7.45 -11.73 -40.90
C ASP A 74 7.03 -12.10 -39.46
N ASN A 75 7.48 -11.33 -38.47
CA ASN A 75 7.16 -11.57 -37.06
C ASN A 75 5.87 -10.89 -36.61
N VAL A 76 5.23 -10.09 -37.47
CA VAL A 76 3.98 -9.39 -37.15
C VAL A 76 2.84 -9.95 -37.99
N PRO A 77 1.75 -10.44 -37.37
CA PRO A 77 0.65 -11.04 -38.11
C PRO A 77 -0.14 -10.02 -38.96
N SER A 78 -0.20 -8.74 -38.54
CA SER A 78 -0.82 -7.66 -39.30
C SER A 78 -0.35 -6.27 -38.84
N VAL A 79 -0.35 -5.28 -39.74
CA VAL A 79 -0.07 -3.87 -39.40
C VAL A 79 -1.09 -3.32 -38.39
N GLU A 80 -2.31 -3.86 -38.39
CA GLU A 80 -3.36 -3.56 -37.41
C GLU A 80 -2.95 -3.91 -35.99
N SER A 81 -2.14 -4.96 -35.79
CA SER A 81 -1.64 -5.35 -34.47
C SER A 81 -0.78 -4.25 -33.83
N LEU A 82 0.00 -3.53 -34.65
CA LEU A 82 0.80 -2.38 -34.17
C LEU A 82 -0.10 -1.22 -33.76
N VAL A 83 -1.19 -0.98 -34.49
CA VAL A 83 -2.18 0.05 -34.15
C VAL A 83 -2.86 -0.28 -32.83
N THR A 84 -3.24 -1.55 -32.61
CA THR A 84 -3.80 -2.02 -31.33
C THR A 84 -2.81 -1.83 -30.18
N LEU A 85 -1.51 -2.10 -30.38
CA LEU A 85 -0.48 -1.86 -29.37
C LEU A 85 -0.30 -0.37 -29.05
N ILE A 86 -0.34 0.51 -30.06
CA ILE A 86 -0.28 1.96 -29.86
C ILE A 86 -1.49 2.45 -29.06
N ASP A 87 -2.69 1.95 -29.40
CA ASP A 87 -3.92 2.35 -28.71
C ASP A 87 -3.94 1.82 -27.27
N ALA A 88 -3.52 0.57 -27.05
CA ALA A 88 -3.35 0.01 -25.71
C ALA A 88 -2.35 0.82 -24.88
N LEU A 89 -1.23 1.26 -25.45
CA LEU A 89 -0.24 2.10 -24.76
C LEU A 89 -0.77 3.48 -24.37
N ARG A 90 -1.66 4.07 -25.18
CA ARG A 90 -2.24 5.39 -24.92
C ARG A 90 -3.41 5.34 -23.94
N THR A 91 -4.15 4.24 -23.93
CA THR A 91 -5.33 4.02 -23.08
C THR A 91 -5.01 3.30 -21.78
N ALA A 92 -3.81 2.71 -21.65
CA ALA A 92 -3.40 2.03 -20.44
C ALA A 92 -3.34 2.99 -19.24
N GLU A 93 -4.30 2.82 -18.34
CA GLU A 93 -4.24 3.44 -17.02
C GLU A 93 -3.28 2.63 -16.12
N PRO A 94 -2.46 3.28 -15.29
CA PRO A 94 -1.61 2.58 -14.35
C PRO A 94 -2.47 1.77 -13.37
N ILE A 95 -2.19 0.48 -13.27
CA ILE A 95 -2.81 -0.41 -12.29
C ILE A 95 -2.49 0.15 -10.91
N GLN A 96 -3.50 0.70 -10.23
CA GLN A 96 -3.37 1.11 -8.84
C GLN A 96 -3.30 -0.18 -8.01
N LEU A 97 -2.16 -0.41 -7.36
CA LEU A 97 -2.06 -1.49 -6.39
C LEU A 97 -2.95 -1.12 -5.20
N GLU A 98 -4.17 -1.63 -5.19
CA GLU A 98 -5.07 -1.49 -4.05
C GLU A 98 -4.53 -2.32 -2.91
N LEU A 99 -4.47 -1.70 -1.73
CA LEU A 99 -4.08 -2.41 -0.52
C LEU A 99 -5.21 -3.37 -0.15
N ASP A 100 -4.91 -4.67 -0.15
CA ASP A 100 -5.84 -5.65 0.39
C ASP A 100 -6.04 -5.35 1.89
N ARG A 101 -7.28 -4.98 2.23
CA ARG A 101 -7.67 -4.63 3.59
C ARG A 101 -7.54 -5.83 4.54
N ASN A 102 -7.45 -7.05 4.02
CA ASN A 102 -7.30 -8.30 4.77
C ASN A 102 -8.22 -8.33 5.99
N LEU A 103 -9.52 -8.20 5.69
CA LEU A 103 -10.57 -8.13 6.69
C LEU A 103 -10.57 -9.43 7.50
N GLN A 104 -10.42 -9.30 8.82
CA GLN A 104 -10.52 -10.45 9.73
C GLN A 104 -11.47 -10.12 10.86
N VAL A 105 -12.30 -11.09 11.25
CA VAL A 105 -13.19 -10.98 12.40
C VAL A 105 -12.67 -11.87 13.51
N LEU A 106 -12.26 -11.25 14.61
CA LEU A 106 -11.64 -11.91 15.75
C LEU A 106 -12.59 -11.90 16.96
N LEU A 107 -12.62 -13.03 17.66
CA LEU A 107 -13.36 -13.18 18.92
C LEU A 107 -12.43 -12.95 20.12
N PRO A 108 -12.89 -12.30 21.20
CA PRO A 108 -12.12 -12.15 22.44
C PRO A 108 -11.60 -13.46 23.02
N SER A 109 -12.33 -14.56 22.78
CA SER A 109 -11.97 -15.91 23.20
C SER A 109 -10.61 -16.36 22.68
N GLN A 110 -10.20 -15.91 21.48
CA GLN A 110 -8.91 -16.27 20.88
C GLN A 110 -7.72 -15.67 21.64
N ALA A 111 -7.90 -14.50 22.27
CA ALA A 111 -6.85 -13.80 23.03
C ALA A 111 -6.70 -14.31 24.48
N ALA A 112 -7.59 -15.18 24.94
CA ALA A 112 -7.64 -15.63 26.33
C ALA A 112 -6.65 -16.77 26.68
N ASN A 113 -5.79 -17.19 25.75
CA ASN A 113 -4.70 -18.13 26.04
C ASN A 113 -3.69 -17.50 27.01
N LYS A 114 -3.96 -17.65 28.30
CA LYS A 114 -3.05 -17.25 29.37
C LYS A 114 -1.86 -18.20 29.38
N VAL A 115 -0.77 -17.79 28.74
CA VAL A 115 0.53 -18.45 28.86
C VAL A 115 0.98 -18.34 30.31
N GLN A 116 0.93 -19.45 31.05
CA GLN A 116 1.47 -19.51 32.41
C GLN A 116 2.98 -19.69 32.32
N LEU A 117 3.73 -18.65 32.69
CA LEU A 117 5.19 -18.70 32.71
C LEU A 117 5.69 -19.24 34.06
N PRO A 118 6.81 -20.00 34.06
CA PRO A 118 7.43 -20.48 35.28
C PRO A 118 7.89 -19.35 36.22
N PRO A 119 7.89 -19.54 37.56
CA PRO A 119 8.39 -18.56 38.52
C PRO A 119 9.82 -18.08 38.27
N SER A 120 10.68 -18.93 37.68
CA SER A 120 12.07 -18.59 37.34
C SER A 120 12.17 -17.49 36.27
N PHE A 121 11.15 -17.28 35.45
CA PHE A 121 11.09 -16.16 34.51
C PHE A 121 11.05 -14.80 35.22
N TYR A 122 10.46 -14.76 36.42
CA TYR A 122 10.35 -13.53 37.22
C TYR A 122 11.59 -13.28 38.09
N ALA A 123 12.53 -14.24 38.14
CA ALA A 123 13.79 -14.07 38.85
C ALA A 123 14.76 -13.28 37.96
N LEU A 124 15.12 -12.06 38.38
CA LEU A 124 16.05 -11.21 37.65
C LEU A 124 17.41 -11.88 37.49
N SER A 125 17.88 -11.97 36.26
CA SER A 125 19.25 -12.39 35.95
C SER A 125 20.26 -11.25 36.19
N PRO A 126 21.52 -11.56 36.52
CA PRO A 126 22.57 -10.54 36.62
C PRO A 126 22.83 -9.79 35.30
N GLU A 127 22.52 -10.41 34.15
CA GLU A 127 22.62 -9.76 32.84
C GLU A 127 21.52 -8.69 32.63
N GLU A 128 20.29 -8.96 33.09
CA GLU A 128 19.19 -7.99 33.04
C GLU A 128 19.45 -6.79 33.95
N ILE A 129 19.98 -7.00 35.15
CA ILE A 129 20.37 -5.92 36.07
C ILE A 129 21.41 -5.00 35.42
N LYS A 130 22.42 -5.57 34.76
CA LYS A 130 23.44 -4.80 34.06
C LYS A 130 22.87 -4.01 32.88
N ARG A 131 21.96 -4.63 32.11
CA ARG A 131 21.26 -3.97 30.99
C ARG A 131 20.36 -2.83 31.47
N GLU A 132 19.63 -3.02 32.57
CA GLU A 132 18.80 -1.98 33.18
C GLU A 132 19.65 -0.79 33.65
N GLN A 133 20.79 -1.07 34.31
CA GLN A 133 21.71 -0.01 34.73
C GLN A 133 22.24 0.79 33.54
N GLN A 134 22.61 0.12 32.45
CA GLN A 134 23.08 0.78 31.22
C GLN A 134 21.97 1.62 30.57
N LEU A 135 20.75 1.08 30.43
CA LEU A 135 19.61 1.82 29.89
C LEU A 135 19.26 3.05 30.74
N ARG A 136 19.37 2.91 32.06
CA ARG A 136 19.12 4.01 33.00
C ARG A 136 20.19 5.10 32.89
N GLN A 137 21.45 4.71 32.72
CA GLN A 137 22.55 5.64 32.46
C GLN A 137 22.35 6.39 31.13
N GLU A 138 22.04 5.68 30.05
CA GLU A 138 21.75 6.28 28.74
C GLU A 138 20.53 7.21 28.78
N ALA A 139 19.49 6.87 29.54
CA ALA A 139 18.32 7.71 29.72
C ALA A 139 18.65 9.01 30.46
N ILE A 140 19.49 8.94 31.50
CA ILE A 140 19.97 10.11 32.24
C ILE A 140 20.80 11.00 31.31
N GLU A 141 21.76 10.44 30.57
CA GLU A 141 22.57 11.17 29.59
C GLU A 141 21.70 11.83 28.51
N LYS A 142 20.71 11.10 27.96
CA LYS A 142 19.74 11.65 26.98
C LYS A 142 18.87 12.76 27.57
N SER A 143 18.53 12.69 28.86
CA SER A 143 17.73 13.73 29.54
C SER A 143 18.55 14.97 29.90
N GLN A 144 19.85 14.82 30.17
CA GLN A 144 20.77 15.91 30.47
C GLN A 144 21.17 16.70 29.22
N MET A 145 21.14 16.06 28.04
CA MET A 145 21.38 16.74 26.78
C MET A 145 20.15 17.58 26.36
N LEU A 146 20.35 18.88 26.19
CA LEU A 146 19.30 19.77 25.66
C LEU A 146 18.97 19.40 24.22
N ARG A 147 17.88 18.62 24.04
CA ARG A 147 17.34 18.31 22.71
C ARG A 147 16.70 19.56 22.10
N THR A 148 17.20 19.97 20.94
CA THR A 148 16.58 21.02 20.13
C THR A 148 15.23 20.53 19.57
N LYS A 149 14.31 21.45 19.29
CA LYS A 149 13.00 21.15 18.66
C LYS A 149 13.17 20.32 17.38
N ALA A 150 14.17 20.65 16.57
CA ALA A 150 14.51 19.95 15.33
C ALA A 150 14.95 18.49 15.55
N MET A 151 15.64 18.18 16.66
CA MET A 151 16.01 16.79 16.98
C MET A 151 14.80 15.95 17.39
N ARG A 152 13.82 16.53 18.09
CA ARG A 152 12.59 15.82 18.49
C ARG A 152 11.73 15.49 17.28
N GLU A 153 11.51 16.49 16.43
CA GLU A 153 10.71 16.34 15.21
C GLU A 153 11.35 15.35 14.23
N LYS A 154 12.68 15.36 14.09
CA LYS A 154 13.39 14.39 13.25
C LYS A 154 13.29 12.95 13.74
N ASP A 155 13.32 12.74 15.06
CA ASP A 155 13.16 11.39 15.63
C ASP A 155 11.70 10.90 15.55
N GLU A 156 10.71 11.78 15.75
CA GLU A 156 9.30 11.46 15.50
C GLU A 156 9.08 11.09 14.02
N ILE A 157 9.59 11.87 13.07
CA ILE A 157 9.49 11.54 11.64
C ILE A 157 10.17 10.20 11.32
N ARG A 158 11.29 9.87 11.97
CA ARG A 158 11.98 8.60 11.77
C ARG A 158 11.17 7.42 12.31
N GLU A 159 10.53 7.58 13.46
CA GLU A 159 9.66 6.57 14.07
C GLU A 159 8.37 6.38 13.26
N MET A 160 7.79 7.47 12.76
CA MET A 160 6.61 7.45 11.87
C MET A 160 6.91 6.75 10.54
N ARG A 161 8.10 6.96 9.94
CA ARG A 161 8.52 6.28 8.70
C ARG A 161 8.90 4.82 8.87
N LYS A 162 9.00 4.32 10.11
CA LYS A 162 9.36 2.93 10.38
C LYS A 162 8.28 1.96 9.90
N TYR A 163 7.04 2.44 9.79
CA TYR A 163 5.89 1.64 9.41
C TYR A 163 5.29 2.18 8.11
N LYS A 164 5.10 1.29 7.13
CA LYS A 164 4.40 1.61 5.87
C LYS A 164 2.91 1.32 5.94
N PHE A 165 2.53 0.42 6.84
CA PHE A 165 1.16 -0.04 7.03
C PHE A 165 0.80 0.04 8.52
N ALA A 166 -0.48 0.22 8.78
CA ALA A 166 -1.10 0.22 10.09
C ALA A 166 -2.22 -0.82 10.15
N ILE A 167 -2.37 -1.48 11.29
CA ILE A 167 -3.47 -2.41 11.56
C ILE A 167 -4.48 -1.70 12.46
N ILE A 168 -5.72 -1.60 11.99
CA ILE A 168 -6.83 -1.02 12.75
C ILE A 168 -7.76 -2.13 13.17
N ARG A 169 -8.06 -2.19 14.47
CA ARG A 169 -9.00 -3.15 15.06
C ARG A 169 -10.17 -2.39 15.64
N VAL A 170 -11.36 -2.56 15.08
CA VAL A 170 -12.59 -1.95 15.57
C VAL A 170 -13.29 -2.95 16.50
N ARG A 171 -13.36 -2.59 17.78
CA ARG A 171 -14.06 -3.34 18.82
C ARG A 171 -15.51 -2.92 18.86
N PHE A 172 -16.39 -3.88 18.63
CA PHE A 172 -17.82 -3.72 18.75
C PHE A 172 -18.31 -3.98 20.19
N PRO A 173 -19.50 -3.46 20.56
CA PRO A 173 -20.10 -3.69 21.88
C PRO A 173 -20.41 -5.15 22.20
N ASP A 174 -20.65 -5.97 21.18
CA ASP A 174 -20.81 -7.43 21.25
C ASP A 174 -19.49 -8.17 21.61
N GLY A 175 -18.37 -7.44 21.64
CA GLY A 175 -17.03 -7.96 21.89
C GLY A 175 -16.28 -8.38 20.63
N ILE A 176 -16.90 -8.35 19.45
CA ILE A 176 -16.26 -8.71 18.19
C ILE A 176 -15.20 -7.66 17.82
N LEU A 177 -14.08 -8.10 17.26
CA LEU A 177 -13.02 -7.25 16.76
C LEU A 177 -12.92 -7.39 15.24
N LEU A 178 -13.26 -6.33 14.52
CA LEU A 178 -13.04 -6.23 13.08
C LEU A 178 -11.64 -5.66 12.82
N GLN A 179 -10.76 -6.45 12.23
CA GLN A 179 -9.41 -6.05 11.86
C GLN A 179 -9.36 -5.69 10.38
N GLY A 180 -8.74 -4.56 10.07
CA GLY A 180 -8.35 -4.16 8.72
C GLY A 180 -6.91 -3.65 8.69
N THR A 181 -6.24 -3.87 7.57
CA THR A 181 -4.92 -3.31 7.26
C THR A 181 -5.11 -2.06 6.42
N PHE A 182 -4.40 -0.99 6.76
CA PHE A 182 -4.49 0.32 6.11
C PHE A 182 -3.07 0.87 5.86
N SER A 183 -2.87 1.67 4.83
CA SER A 183 -1.64 2.44 4.65
C SER A 183 -1.55 3.57 5.66
N VAL A 184 -0.34 3.91 6.11
CA VAL A 184 -0.13 5.02 7.07
C VAL A 184 -0.55 6.40 6.53
N TYR A 185 -0.71 6.51 5.22
CA TYR A 185 -1.13 7.74 4.52
C TYR A 185 -2.62 7.77 4.17
N GLU A 186 -3.37 6.71 4.48
CA GLU A 186 -4.82 6.70 4.29
C GLU A 186 -5.50 7.65 5.28
N ARG A 187 -6.69 8.09 4.90
CA ARG A 187 -7.48 9.07 5.64
C ARG A 187 -8.41 8.34 6.60
N TYR A 188 -8.83 9.05 7.65
CA TYR A 188 -9.85 8.52 8.54
C TYR A 188 -11.17 8.20 7.80
N ASN A 189 -11.48 8.92 6.72
CA ASN A 189 -12.64 8.62 5.87
C ASN A 189 -12.62 7.18 5.35
N ASP A 190 -11.46 6.65 4.94
CA ASP A 190 -11.33 5.31 4.37
C ASP A 190 -11.63 4.24 5.43
N ILE A 191 -11.26 4.49 6.69
CA ILE A 191 -11.61 3.64 7.84
C ILE A 191 -13.10 3.72 8.14
N HIS A 192 -13.67 4.92 8.10
CA HIS A 192 -15.09 5.11 8.34
C HIS A 192 -15.94 4.40 7.29
N GLU A 193 -15.61 4.58 6.01
CA GLU A 193 -16.24 3.87 4.89
C GLU A 193 -16.06 2.37 5.02
N PHE A 194 -14.86 1.89 5.35
CA PHE A 194 -14.64 0.46 5.62
C PHE A 194 -15.55 -0.08 6.73
N VAL A 195 -15.70 0.65 7.84
CA VAL A 195 -16.62 0.21 8.90
C VAL A 195 -18.07 0.25 8.41
N GLN A 196 -18.47 1.32 7.73
CA GLN A 196 -19.81 1.51 7.19
C GLN A 196 -20.22 0.42 6.19
N GLU A 197 -19.31 0.02 5.30
CA GLU A 197 -19.52 -1.09 4.35
C GLU A 197 -19.74 -2.44 5.05
N ASN A 198 -19.17 -2.63 6.23
CA ASN A 198 -19.25 -3.87 7.00
C ASN A 198 -20.40 -3.89 8.03
N LEU A 199 -21.08 -2.77 8.25
CA LEU A 199 -22.24 -2.66 9.15
C LEU A 199 -23.52 -3.18 8.46
N GLU A 200 -24.38 -3.84 9.23
CA GLU A 200 -25.72 -4.24 8.74
C GLU A 200 -26.67 -3.03 8.64
N HIS A 201 -26.50 -2.06 9.54
CA HIS A 201 -27.29 -0.84 9.61
C HIS A 201 -26.44 0.38 9.30
N ASP A 202 -26.81 1.12 8.26
CA ASP A 202 -26.14 2.34 7.84
C ASP A 202 -26.57 3.54 8.72
N LEU A 203 -26.19 3.47 9.99
CA LEU A 203 -26.55 4.44 11.01
C LEU A 203 -25.31 5.24 11.46
N PRO A 204 -25.47 6.52 11.85
CA PRO A 204 -24.37 7.31 12.38
C PRO A 204 -23.69 6.67 13.61
N PHE A 205 -22.38 6.44 13.52
CA PHE A 205 -21.56 5.90 14.59
C PHE A 205 -20.33 6.77 14.86
N VAL A 206 -19.68 6.52 16.00
CA VAL A 206 -18.47 7.22 16.44
C VAL A 206 -17.43 6.18 16.84
N LEU A 207 -16.19 6.37 16.39
CA LEU A 207 -15.06 5.55 16.82
C LEU A 207 -14.29 6.28 17.92
N SER A 208 -14.12 5.61 19.06
CA SER A 208 -13.36 6.14 20.19
C SER A 208 -11.98 5.51 20.25
N MET A 209 -10.94 6.32 20.32
CA MET A 209 -9.58 5.85 20.56
C MET A 209 -9.44 5.25 21.98
N PRO A 210 -8.43 4.39 22.23
CA PRO A 210 -8.13 3.87 23.58
C PRO A 210 -7.81 4.98 24.59
N THR A 211 -7.38 6.14 24.09
CA THR A 211 -7.07 7.34 24.87
C THR A 211 -8.33 8.09 25.34
N GLY A 212 -9.53 7.66 24.95
CA GLY A 212 -10.79 8.30 25.27
C GLY A 212 -11.17 9.46 24.34
N HIS A 213 -10.32 9.79 23.36
CA HIS A 213 -10.62 10.76 22.32
C HIS A 213 -11.62 10.15 21.32
N LYS A 214 -12.78 10.79 21.17
CA LYS A 214 -13.78 10.43 20.18
C LYS A 214 -13.39 11.06 18.85
N VAL A 215 -13.14 10.23 17.84
CA VAL A 215 -12.80 10.70 16.49
C VAL A 215 -14.11 10.93 15.75
N THR A 216 -14.40 12.19 15.45
CA THR A 216 -15.60 12.58 14.70
C THR A 216 -15.23 12.81 13.24
N LEU A 217 -16.10 12.32 12.34
CA LEU A 217 -15.99 12.56 10.89
C LEU A 217 -15.84 14.05 10.55
N GLU A 218 -16.50 14.93 11.31
CA GLU A 218 -16.55 16.36 11.01
C GLU A 218 -15.20 17.07 11.19
N GLU A 219 -14.36 16.60 12.12
CA GLU A 219 -13.07 17.25 12.43
C GLU A 219 -11.86 16.49 11.88
N ASP A 220 -11.99 15.18 11.70
CA ASP A 220 -10.86 14.28 11.47
C ASP A 220 -10.91 13.56 10.11
N ALA A 221 -11.97 13.69 9.30
CA ALA A 221 -12.11 12.95 8.03
C ALA A 221 -10.92 13.09 7.07
N ASN A 222 -10.27 14.26 7.05
CA ASN A 222 -9.13 14.53 6.16
C ASN A 222 -7.75 14.30 6.82
N LYS A 223 -7.70 13.91 8.09
CA LYS A 223 -6.43 13.65 8.78
C LYS A 223 -5.93 12.25 8.44
N THR A 224 -4.61 12.12 8.29
CA THR A 224 -4.00 10.82 8.01
C THR A 224 -3.90 9.98 9.28
N LEU A 225 -3.82 8.67 9.11
CA LEU A 225 -3.56 7.71 10.21
C LEU A 225 -2.31 8.09 11.04
N ILE A 226 -1.28 8.64 10.40
CA ILE A 226 -0.08 9.18 11.06
C ILE A 226 -0.42 10.36 11.96
N ASP A 227 -1.18 11.34 11.45
CA ASP A 227 -1.53 12.56 12.18
C ASP A 227 -2.39 12.24 13.41
N LEU A 228 -3.26 11.24 13.28
CA LEU A 228 -4.09 10.72 14.36
C LEU A 228 -3.36 9.77 15.31
N ARG A 229 -2.06 9.49 15.06
CA ARG A 229 -1.23 8.54 15.84
C ARG A 229 -1.85 7.15 15.94
N LEU A 230 -2.53 6.70 14.88
CA LEU A 230 -3.17 5.38 14.79
C LEU A 230 -2.21 4.28 14.30
N VAL A 231 -0.91 4.59 14.16
CA VAL A 231 0.15 3.71 13.67
C VAL A 231 0.98 3.16 14.84
N PRO A 232 1.46 1.90 14.81
CA PRO A 232 1.27 0.89 13.76
C PRO A 232 0.09 -0.06 14.00
N ALA A 233 -0.43 -0.15 15.21
CA ALA A 233 -1.56 -1.01 15.52
C ALA A 233 -2.45 -0.34 16.57
N THR A 234 -3.69 -0.05 16.22
CA THR A 234 -4.62 0.65 17.12
C THR A 234 -5.94 -0.08 17.22
N ILE A 235 -6.51 -0.08 18.43
CA ILE A 235 -7.85 -0.58 18.70
C ILE A 235 -8.79 0.61 18.81
N LEU A 236 -9.79 0.71 17.96
CA LEU A 236 -10.87 1.70 18.05
C LEU A 236 -12.09 1.04 18.67
N THR A 237 -12.79 1.73 19.55
CA THR A 237 -14.04 1.24 20.13
C THR A 237 -15.21 1.85 19.40
N PHE A 238 -16.06 1.01 18.83
CA PHE A 238 -17.27 1.41 18.13
C PHE A 238 -18.37 1.78 19.14
N ALA A 239 -19.02 2.91 18.92
CA ALA A 239 -20.21 3.31 19.66
C ALA A 239 -21.22 4.01 18.73
N TRP A 240 -22.51 3.71 18.88
CA TRP A 240 -23.55 4.42 18.17
C TRP A 240 -23.65 5.88 18.62
N HIS A 241 -23.98 6.79 17.69
CA HIS A 241 -24.23 8.18 18.05
C HIS A 241 -25.45 8.28 18.97
N SER A 242 -25.45 9.22 19.93
CA SER A 242 -26.48 9.31 20.97
C SER A 242 -27.90 9.50 20.41
N SER A 243 -28.03 10.06 19.22
CA SER A 243 -29.29 10.28 18.52
C SER A 243 -29.94 9.01 17.99
N VAL A 244 -29.17 7.93 17.81
CA VAL A 244 -29.63 6.68 17.18
C VAL A 244 -29.53 5.49 18.13
N ALA A 245 -28.73 5.61 19.19
CA ALA A 245 -28.60 4.62 20.25
C ALA A 245 -29.96 4.18 20.85
N GLU A 246 -30.94 5.10 20.94
CA GLU A 246 -32.29 4.79 21.46
C GLU A 246 -33.15 4.00 20.46
N GLN A 247 -32.99 4.23 19.15
CA GLN A 247 -33.72 3.51 18.11
C GLN A 247 -33.23 2.06 17.98
N ILE A 248 -31.92 1.85 18.14
CA ILE A 248 -31.28 0.53 18.11
C ILE A 248 -31.60 -0.25 19.39
N HIS A 249 -31.65 0.40 20.55
CA HIS A 249 -32.07 -0.26 21.79
C HIS A 249 -33.51 -0.81 21.71
N ASN A 250 -34.37 -0.19 20.89
CA ASN A 250 -35.75 -0.59 20.67
C ASN A 250 -35.93 -1.60 19.51
N SER A 251 -34.87 -1.89 18.75
CA SER A 251 -34.92 -2.85 17.64
C SER A 251 -34.62 -4.28 18.12
N PRO A 252 -35.31 -5.30 17.60
CA PRO A 252 -35.12 -6.70 18.01
C PRO A 252 -33.76 -7.30 17.61
N ASN A 253 -33.01 -6.66 16.71
CA ASN A 253 -31.64 -7.01 16.32
C ASN A 253 -30.59 -6.11 17.00
N LYS A 254 -30.77 -5.82 18.29
CA LYS A 254 -29.90 -4.93 19.08
C LYS A 254 -28.42 -5.36 19.13
N ASP A 255 -28.16 -6.64 18.92
CA ASP A 255 -26.85 -7.27 19.12
C ASP A 255 -26.13 -7.65 17.81
N VAL A 256 -26.72 -7.34 16.64
CA VAL A 256 -26.10 -7.61 15.33
C VAL A 256 -25.60 -6.31 14.73
N PHE A 257 -24.28 -6.11 14.78
CA PHE A 257 -23.62 -4.90 14.28
C PHE A 257 -23.04 -5.11 12.89
N LEU A 258 -22.46 -6.29 12.65
CA LEU A 258 -21.76 -6.64 11.41
C LEU A 258 -22.67 -7.44 10.48
N LYS A 259 -22.47 -7.28 9.16
CA LYS A 259 -23.17 -8.08 8.16
C LYS A 259 -22.90 -9.58 8.38
N PRO A 260 -23.90 -10.45 8.14
CA PRO A 260 -23.74 -11.89 8.29
C PRO A 260 -22.63 -12.47 7.39
N GLU A 261 -22.39 -11.87 6.22
CA GLU A 261 -21.29 -12.26 5.32
C GLU A 261 -19.90 -12.02 5.94
N VAL A 262 -19.78 -10.94 6.72
CA VAL A 262 -18.55 -10.59 7.45
C VAL A 262 -18.40 -11.50 8.67
N MET A 263 -19.51 -11.87 9.31
CA MET A 263 -19.51 -12.84 10.40
C MET A 263 -19.11 -14.26 9.94
N VAL A 264 -19.26 -14.61 8.66
CA VAL A 264 -18.75 -15.89 8.12
C VAL A 264 -17.22 -15.91 8.05
N LEU A 265 -16.58 -14.73 7.97
CA LEU A 265 -15.11 -14.58 8.03
C LEU A 265 -14.56 -14.61 9.47
N VAL A 266 -15.41 -14.93 10.44
CA VAL A 266 -14.97 -15.23 11.80
C VAL A 266 -14.01 -16.41 11.72
N GLN A 267 -12.76 -16.18 12.14
CA GLN A 267 -11.82 -17.27 12.31
C GLN A 267 -12.31 -18.13 13.49
N GLU A 268 -13.00 -19.23 13.20
CA GLU A 268 -13.13 -20.32 14.16
C GLU A 268 -11.76 -20.96 14.40
N VAL A 269 -11.49 -21.31 15.65
CA VAL A 269 -10.23 -21.96 16.10
C VAL A 269 -10.21 -23.41 15.66
#